data_AF-A0A401SWY0-F1
#
_entry.id   AF-A0A401SWY0-F1
#
_cell.length_a   1.000
_cell.length_b   1.000
_cell.length_c   1.000
_cell.angle_alpha   90.00
_cell.angle_beta   90.00
_cell.angle_gamma   90.00
#
_symmetry.space_group_name_H-M   'P 1'
#
loop_
_entity.id
_entity.type
_entity.pdbx_description
1 polymer ?
#
loop_
_entity_poly.entity_id
_entity_poly.type
_entity_poly.pdbx_seq_one_letter_code
_entity_poly.pdbx_strand_id
1 'polypeptide(L)'
;MPRPSTRSTLSRRSVMAFAKVPWILAAFWLHLLPYEPAFGTLVSITDPAFIQDCVDQHNKFRGEVVPPAKDMFAMTWDEALAKSAKAWSKMCLFKHNPNLQKKGTVHPTFFPIGENIYISTGNFNAKNAIKRWYAEVADYDYSTNSCKPKRACGHYTQVVWAKSYKVGCAVSDCPKGIKSSGFKGPGLVFVCNYAPAGNYIGALPYSSGTSCETCADNCRDKLCSKLNITLFSYAISCVEAFTFEKAD
;
A
#
# COMPACT_ATOMS: atom_id res chain seq x y z
N MET A 1 -13.23 33.86 -102.05
CA MET A 1 -14.03 35.02 -101.58
C MET A 1 -15.46 34.55 -101.35
N PRO A 2 -16.24 35.02 -100.34
CA PRO A 2 -15.91 35.68 -99.08
C PRO A 2 -16.53 34.99 -97.82
N ARG A 3 -16.05 35.43 -96.64
CA ARG A 3 -16.51 35.23 -95.24
C ARG A 3 -17.74 36.14 -94.92
N PRO A 4 -18.21 36.32 -93.65
CA PRO A 4 -18.31 35.48 -92.42
C PRO A 4 -19.67 35.64 -91.66
N SER A 5 -19.87 34.97 -90.52
CA SER A 5 -20.49 35.54 -89.27
C SER A 5 -20.60 34.46 -88.18
N THR A 6 -19.70 34.45 -87.18
CA THR A 6 -19.88 34.83 -85.76
C THR A 6 -21.01 34.13 -84.97
N ARG A 7 -20.67 33.39 -83.90
CA ARG A 7 -20.94 33.78 -82.49
C ARG A 7 -20.27 32.84 -81.48
N SER A 8 -20.01 33.43 -80.33
CA SER A 8 -19.21 33.09 -79.17
C SER A 8 -19.92 32.23 -78.11
N THR A 9 -19.14 31.88 -77.06
CA THR A 9 -19.52 31.44 -75.69
C THR A 9 -19.89 29.96 -75.54
N LEU A 10 -19.61 29.24 -74.46
CA LEU A 10 -19.25 29.61 -73.09
C LEU A 10 -18.51 28.43 -72.42
N SER A 11 -17.54 28.74 -71.56
CA SER A 11 -16.86 27.80 -70.66
C SER A 11 -17.84 27.12 -69.70
N ARG A 12 -17.72 25.79 -69.51
CA ARG A 12 -18.19 25.10 -68.30
C ARG A 12 -17.07 24.24 -67.73
N ARG A 13 -16.36 24.79 -66.74
CA ARG A 13 -15.60 24.01 -65.77
C ARG A 13 -16.60 23.27 -64.88
N SER A 14 -16.67 21.95 -65.00
CA SER A 14 -17.37 21.12 -64.02
C SER A 14 -16.54 21.09 -62.73
N VAL A 15 -16.98 21.86 -61.74
CA VAL A 15 -16.49 21.73 -60.36
C VAL A 15 -17.05 20.41 -59.83
N MET A 16 -16.17 19.43 -59.55
CA MET A 16 -16.60 18.23 -58.83
C MET A 16 -17.05 18.66 -57.43
N ALA A 17 -18.33 18.43 -57.15
CA ALA A 17 -18.89 18.59 -55.82
C ALA A 17 -18.30 17.51 -54.91
N PHE A 18 -17.50 17.90 -53.92
CA PHE A 18 -17.16 17.03 -52.81
C PHE A 18 -18.44 16.76 -52.02
N ALA A 19 -18.90 15.51 -52.04
CA ALA A 19 -19.98 15.06 -51.18
C ALA A 19 -19.57 15.29 -49.72
N LYS A 20 -20.30 16.16 -49.02
CA LYS A 20 -20.14 16.36 -47.58
C LYS A 20 -20.61 15.08 -46.88
N VAL A 21 -19.66 14.24 -46.48
CA VAL A 21 -19.95 13.13 -45.56
C VAL A 21 -20.48 13.74 -44.26
N PRO A 22 -21.68 13.36 -43.77
CA PRO A 22 -22.23 13.94 -42.55
C PRO A 22 -21.37 13.54 -41.36
N TRP A 23 -20.89 14.54 -40.61
CA TRP A 23 -20.05 14.40 -39.41
C TRP A 23 -20.77 13.77 -38.19
N ILE A 24 -21.87 13.04 -38.40
CA ILE A 24 -22.77 12.61 -37.32
C ILE A 24 -22.47 11.20 -36.80
N LEU A 25 -21.55 10.44 -37.42
CA LEU A 25 -21.20 9.09 -36.96
C LEU A 25 -19.90 8.97 -36.13
N ALA A 26 -19.20 10.08 -35.85
CA ALA A 26 -17.95 10.05 -35.09
C ALA A 26 -18.10 10.30 -33.57
N ALA A 27 -19.32 10.53 -33.07
CA ALA A 27 -19.53 10.91 -31.66
C ALA A 27 -19.82 9.75 -30.71
N PHE A 28 -20.02 8.52 -31.20
CA PHE A 28 -20.33 7.34 -30.37
C PHE A 28 -19.13 6.46 -30.02
N TRP A 29 -17.91 6.88 -30.37
CA TRP A 29 -16.66 6.19 -30.04
C TRP A 29 -15.78 6.95 -29.01
N LEU A 30 -16.30 8.01 -28.38
CA LEU A 30 -15.55 8.82 -27.41
C LEU A 30 -15.84 8.46 -25.94
N HIS A 31 -16.54 7.36 -25.66
CA HIS A 31 -16.88 6.92 -24.29
C HIS A 31 -16.22 5.59 -23.89
N LEU A 32 -15.26 5.09 -24.68
CA LEU A 32 -14.52 3.84 -24.43
C LEU A 32 -13.02 4.05 -24.29
N LEU A 33 -12.55 5.26 -23.98
CA LEU A 33 -11.17 5.41 -23.53
C LEU A 33 -11.06 4.76 -22.14
N PRO A 34 -10.18 3.76 -21.94
CA PRO A 34 -9.94 3.22 -20.62
C PRO A 34 -9.53 4.36 -19.70
N TYR A 35 -10.12 4.42 -18.51
CA TYR A 35 -9.76 5.39 -17.49
C TYR A 35 -8.26 5.26 -17.21
N GLU A 36 -7.46 6.22 -17.70
CA GLU A 36 -6.05 6.29 -17.36
C GLU A 36 -5.94 6.76 -15.90
N PRO A 37 -5.32 5.96 -15.02
CA PRO A 37 -5.10 6.39 -13.65
C PRO A 37 -4.23 7.64 -13.63
N ALA A 38 -4.62 8.63 -12.82
CA ALA A 38 -3.89 9.90 -12.69
C ALA A 38 -2.44 9.71 -12.19
N PHE A 39 -2.12 8.54 -11.63
CA PHE A 39 -0.83 8.21 -11.06
C PHE A 39 -0.31 6.83 -11.49
N GLY A 40 -0.20 6.58 -12.79
CA GLY A 40 0.39 5.33 -13.31
C GLY A 40 -0.33 4.06 -12.82
N THR A 41 0.23 2.89 -13.09
CA THR A 41 -0.37 1.61 -12.67
C THR A 41 -0.28 1.45 -11.16
N LEU A 42 -1.44 1.42 -10.48
CA LEU A 42 -1.51 1.15 -9.04
C LEU A 42 -0.95 -0.24 -8.71
N VAL A 43 -0.13 -0.29 -7.66
CA VAL A 43 0.50 -1.54 -7.21
C VAL A 43 -0.52 -2.43 -6.49
N SER A 44 -0.54 -3.72 -6.85
CA SER A 44 -1.46 -4.70 -6.27
C SER A 44 -1.05 -5.10 -4.85
N ILE A 45 -2.01 -5.46 -4.00
CA ILE A 45 -1.75 -6.03 -2.67
C ILE A 45 -1.13 -7.44 -2.73
N THR A 46 -1.11 -8.06 -3.91
CA THR A 46 -0.49 -9.36 -4.19
C THR A 46 0.85 -9.21 -4.91
N ASP A 47 1.29 -7.99 -5.19
CA ASP A 47 2.56 -7.74 -5.86
C ASP A 47 3.73 -8.09 -4.92
N PRO A 48 4.63 -9.03 -5.30
CA PRO A 48 5.69 -9.47 -4.41
C PRO A 48 6.66 -8.37 -4.01
N ALA A 49 6.98 -7.44 -4.92
CA ALA A 49 7.90 -6.34 -4.63
C ALA A 49 7.30 -5.36 -3.64
N PHE A 50 6.01 -5.06 -3.75
CA PHE A 50 5.28 -4.22 -2.80
C PHE A 50 5.18 -4.84 -1.41
N ILE A 51 4.86 -6.14 -1.34
CA ILE A 51 4.80 -6.88 -0.09
C ILE A 51 6.18 -6.83 0.58
N GLN A 52 7.23 -7.15 -0.17
CA GLN A 52 8.61 -7.12 0.32
C GLN A 52 9.01 -5.72 0.79
N ASP A 53 8.73 -4.70 0.00
CA ASP A 53 9.00 -3.30 0.36
C ASP A 53 8.31 -2.89 1.66
N CYS A 54 7.07 -3.31 1.87
CA CYS A 54 6.35 -3.04 3.10
C CYS A 54 6.98 -3.79 4.29
N VAL A 55 7.16 -5.10 4.18
CA VAL A 55 7.63 -5.95 5.29
C VAL A 55 9.07 -5.61 5.68
N ASP A 56 9.98 -5.52 4.70
CA ASP A 56 11.40 -5.24 4.96
C ASP A 56 11.61 -3.86 5.56
N GLN A 57 10.86 -2.85 5.08
CA GLN A 57 11.01 -1.51 5.61
C GLN A 57 10.58 -1.42 7.07
N HIS A 58 9.51 -2.13 7.45
CA HIS A 58 9.11 -2.24 8.86
C HIS A 58 10.18 -3.00 9.66
N ASN A 59 10.61 -4.17 9.20
CA ASN A 59 11.57 -5.00 9.92
C ASN A 59 12.93 -4.31 10.10
N LYS A 60 13.42 -3.60 9.08
CA LYS A 60 14.61 -2.75 9.18
C LYS A 60 14.49 -1.78 10.34
N PHE A 61 13.42 -0.99 10.37
CA PHE A 61 13.23 0.03 11.42
C PHE A 61 13.01 -0.56 12.82
N ARG A 62 12.38 -1.74 12.90
CA ARG A 62 12.20 -2.48 14.15
C ARG A 62 13.52 -2.98 14.72
N GLY A 63 14.46 -3.38 13.88
CA GLY A 63 15.81 -3.79 14.30
C GLY A 63 16.77 -2.62 14.61
N GLU A 64 16.38 -1.40 14.24
CA GLU A 64 17.20 -0.18 14.39
C GLU A 64 16.76 0.71 15.58
N VAL A 65 15.79 0.27 16.40
CA VAL A 65 15.27 1.08 17.52
C VAL A 65 16.32 1.39 18.58
N VAL A 66 16.20 2.58 19.16
CA VAL A 66 16.99 3.05 20.30
C VAL A 66 16.02 3.56 21.38
N PRO A 67 16.08 3.04 22.62
CA PRO A 67 16.97 1.97 23.09
C PRO A 67 16.69 0.62 22.39
N PRO A 68 17.66 -0.32 22.38
CA PRO A 68 17.43 -1.63 21.77
C PRO A 68 16.27 -2.38 22.44
N ALA A 69 15.47 -3.07 21.63
CA ALA A 69 14.31 -3.82 22.08
C ALA A 69 14.67 -5.29 22.31
N LYS A 70 14.31 -5.83 23.48
CA LYS A 70 14.57 -7.25 23.79
C LYS A 70 13.54 -8.23 23.25
N ASP A 71 12.35 -7.74 22.91
CA ASP A 71 11.14 -8.52 22.62
C ASP A 71 10.50 -8.19 21.25
N MET A 72 11.23 -7.50 20.37
CA MET A 72 10.71 -7.03 19.09
C MET A 72 10.45 -8.18 18.12
N PHE A 73 9.19 -8.46 17.77
CA PHE A 73 8.89 -9.49 16.77
C PHE A 73 9.20 -9.02 15.33
N ALA A 74 9.65 -9.93 14.48
CA ALA A 74 9.63 -9.72 13.04
C ALA A 74 8.18 -9.66 12.54
N MET A 75 7.89 -8.67 11.69
CA MET A 75 6.62 -8.57 10.97
C MET A 75 6.62 -9.50 9.77
N THR A 76 5.46 -10.08 9.49
CA THR A 76 5.16 -10.84 8.27
C THR A 76 3.88 -10.33 7.63
N TRP A 77 3.74 -10.55 6.33
CA TRP A 77 2.55 -10.13 5.60
C TRP A 77 1.29 -10.89 6.05
N ASP A 78 0.17 -10.20 6.05
CA ASP A 78 -1.16 -10.76 6.25
C ASP A 78 -2.13 -10.26 5.17
N GLU A 79 -2.65 -11.20 4.38
CA GLU A 79 -3.53 -10.87 3.26
C GLU A 79 -4.88 -10.31 3.69
N ALA A 80 -5.42 -10.74 4.82
CA ALA A 80 -6.72 -10.26 5.30
C ALA A 80 -6.60 -8.81 5.78
N LEU A 81 -5.50 -8.47 6.45
CA LEU A 81 -5.18 -7.06 6.76
C LEU A 81 -5.05 -6.20 5.50
N ALA A 82 -4.37 -6.71 4.46
CA ALA A 82 -4.17 -6.00 3.20
C ALA A 82 -5.47 -5.79 2.42
N LYS A 83 -6.36 -6.80 2.40
CA LYS A 83 -7.70 -6.69 1.80
C LYS A 83 -8.52 -5.60 2.48
N SER A 84 -8.50 -5.55 3.81
CA SER A 84 -9.20 -4.51 4.57
C SER A 84 -8.57 -3.12 4.39
N ALA A 85 -7.24 -3.02 4.31
CA ALA A 85 -6.54 -1.78 3.97
C ALA A 85 -6.91 -1.29 2.56
N LYS A 86 -7.06 -2.21 1.59
CA LYS A 86 -7.49 -1.88 0.23
C LYS A 86 -8.92 -1.39 0.22
N ALA A 87 -9.82 -2.04 0.95
CA ALA A 87 -11.21 -1.59 1.08
C ALA A 87 -11.29 -0.18 1.68
N TRP A 88 -10.51 0.11 2.72
CA TRP A 88 -10.53 1.42 3.37
C TRP A 88 -9.87 2.52 2.53
N SER A 89 -8.70 2.27 1.94
CA SER A 89 -8.00 3.26 1.08
C SER A 89 -8.85 3.72 -0.12
N LYS A 90 -9.68 2.82 -0.69
CA LYS A 90 -10.62 3.16 -1.78
C LYS A 90 -11.70 4.16 -1.37
N MET A 91 -11.93 4.37 -0.08
CA MET A 91 -12.90 5.36 0.40
C MET A 91 -12.42 6.79 0.17
N CYS A 92 -11.12 6.99 -0.11
CA CYS A 92 -10.52 8.30 -0.31
C CYS A 92 -10.78 9.25 0.87
N LEU A 93 -10.64 8.72 2.08
CA LEU A 93 -10.79 9.44 3.34
C LEU A 93 -9.45 9.49 4.07
N PHE A 94 -9.00 10.68 4.46
CA PHE A 94 -7.93 10.81 5.43
C PHE A 94 -8.50 10.73 6.85
N LYS A 95 -8.95 9.53 7.21
CA LYS A 95 -9.56 9.21 8.51
C LYS A 95 -9.36 7.74 8.82
N HIS A 96 -9.18 7.40 10.09
CA HIS A 96 -9.09 6.01 10.52
C HIS A 96 -10.37 5.19 10.30
N ASN A 97 -10.20 3.91 10.00
CA ASN A 97 -11.31 2.98 9.81
C ASN A 97 -12.10 2.82 11.13
N PRO A 98 -13.42 3.14 11.17
CA PRO A 98 -14.21 3.08 12.40
C PRO A 98 -14.46 1.66 12.92
N ASN A 99 -14.09 0.63 12.15
CA ASN A 99 -14.30 -0.77 12.50
C ASN A 99 -13.05 -1.46 13.07
N LEU A 100 -11.92 -0.77 13.20
CA LEU A 100 -10.68 -1.31 13.78
C LEU A 100 -10.88 -1.94 15.17
N GLN A 101 -11.86 -1.42 15.91
CA GLN A 101 -12.24 -1.84 17.27
C GLN A 101 -13.50 -2.72 17.29
N LYS A 102 -13.90 -3.31 16.16
CA LYS A 102 -14.97 -4.33 16.11
C LYS A 102 -14.45 -5.69 15.66
N LYS A 103 -14.64 -6.73 16.49
CA LYS A 103 -14.24 -8.11 16.20
C LYS A 103 -14.87 -8.62 14.89
N GLY A 104 -14.09 -9.30 14.06
CA GLY A 104 -14.56 -9.93 12.82
C GLY A 104 -14.83 -8.99 11.64
N THR A 105 -14.52 -7.69 11.76
CA THR A 105 -14.83 -6.71 10.69
C THR A 105 -13.63 -6.40 9.79
N VAL A 106 -12.46 -6.10 10.37
CA VAL A 106 -11.22 -5.80 9.65
C VAL A 106 -10.37 -7.05 9.44
N HIS A 107 -10.51 -8.04 10.31
CA HIS A 107 -9.78 -9.29 10.24
C HIS A 107 -10.62 -10.44 10.85
N PRO A 108 -10.58 -11.67 10.29
CA PRO A 108 -11.36 -12.79 10.81
C PRO A 108 -10.93 -13.27 12.20
N THR A 109 -9.62 -13.26 12.50
CA THR A 109 -9.08 -13.76 13.78
C THR A 109 -8.56 -12.67 14.72
N PHE A 110 -7.68 -11.79 14.24
CA PHE A 110 -7.10 -10.71 15.04
C PHE A 110 -8.10 -9.62 15.42
N PHE A 111 -7.96 -9.15 16.66
CA PHE A 111 -8.73 -8.06 17.24
C PHE A 111 -8.04 -7.57 18.52
N PRO A 112 -7.93 -6.24 18.78
CA PRO A 112 -8.19 -5.13 17.85
C PRO A 112 -7.10 -5.01 16.76
N ILE A 113 -7.36 -4.17 15.75
CA ILE A 113 -6.43 -3.89 14.64
C ILE A 113 -5.89 -2.46 14.73
N GLY A 114 -4.59 -2.27 14.54
CA GLY A 114 -3.94 -0.97 14.43
C GLY A 114 -3.94 -0.47 12.99
N GLU A 115 -3.78 0.83 12.76
CA GLU A 115 -3.79 1.41 11.42
C GLU A 115 -2.88 2.64 11.33
N ASN A 116 -2.07 2.72 10.27
CA ASN A 116 -1.40 3.94 9.85
C ASN A 116 -1.92 4.36 8.48
N ILE A 117 -2.07 5.68 8.26
CA ILE A 117 -2.54 6.26 7.00
C ILE A 117 -1.52 7.29 6.51
N TYR A 118 -1.28 7.30 5.21
CA TYR A 118 -0.43 8.25 4.52
C TYR A 118 -1.13 8.73 3.25
N ILE A 119 -0.92 9.98 2.89
CA ILE A 119 -1.44 10.56 1.65
C ILE A 119 -0.30 11.16 0.82
N SER A 120 -0.41 11.06 -0.49
CA SER A 120 0.52 11.66 -1.45
C SER A 120 -0.24 12.35 -2.58
N THR A 121 0.36 13.39 -3.13
CA THR A 121 -0.13 14.10 -4.33
C THR A 121 0.78 13.88 -5.55
N GLY A 122 1.83 13.08 -5.38
CA GLY A 122 2.78 12.72 -6.44
C GLY A 122 3.15 11.24 -6.35
N ASN A 123 4.27 10.88 -6.96
CA ASN A 123 4.74 9.50 -7.05
C ASN A 123 4.74 8.79 -5.70
N PHE A 124 4.15 7.59 -5.67
CA PHE A 124 4.07 6.78 -4.47
C PHE A 124 5.21 5.77 -4.39
N ASN A 125 5.76 5.63 -3.20
CA ASN A 125 6.72 4.59 -2.86
C ASN A 125 6.45 4.15 -1.41
N ALA A 126 6.18 2.86 -1.22
CA ALA A 126 5.80 2.30 0.08
C ALA A 126 6.91 2.50 1.13
N LYS A 127 8.16 2.26 0.76
CA LYS A 127 9.33 2.45 1.65
C LYS A 127 9.41 3.88 2.16
N ASN A 128 9.20 4.87 1.29
CA ASN A 128 9.20 6.28 1.67
C ASN A 128 8.02 6.64 2.59
N ALA A 129 6.81 6.11 2.33
CA ALA A 129 5.66 6.34 3.21
C ALA A 129 5.91 5.78 4.63
N ILE A 130 6.42 4.55 4.72
CA ILE A 130 6.77 3.91 6.01
C ILE A 130 7.91 4.67 6.70
N LYS A 131 8.91 5.15 5.95
CA LYS A 131 9.97 6.02 6.48
C LYS A 131 9.42 7.32 7.06
N ARG A 132 8.37 7.91 6.46
CA ARG A 132 7.72 9.11 7.00
C ARG A 132 7.02 8.84 8.33
N TRP A 133 6.35 7.69 8.46
CA TRP A 133 5.80 7.25 9.76
C TRP A 133 6.89 7.02 10.80
N TYR A 134 7.98 6.33 10.43
CA TYR A 134 9.10 6.10 11.36
C TYR A 134 9.80 7.39 11.79
N ALA A 135 9.87 8.41 10.92
CA ALA A 135 10.53 9.68 11.20
C ALA A 135 9.93 10.45 12.39
N GLU A 136 8.71 10.11 12.83
CA GLU A 136 8.15 10.66 14.07
C GLU A 136 8.93 10.24 15.33
N VAL A 137 9.88 9.29 15.23
CA VAL A 137 10.87 9.00 16.28
C VAL A 137 11.59 10.26 16.77
N ALA A 138 11.81 11.24 15.89
CA ALA A 138 12.42 12.52 16.25
C ALA A 138 11.57 13.33 17.25
N ASP A 139 10.29 13.01 17.37
CA ASP A 139 9.32 13.63 18.26
C ASP A 139 8.88 12.72 19.42
N TYR A 140 9.41 11.51 19.56
CA TYR A 140 9.06 10.58 20.64
C TYR A 140 10.18 10.46 21.68
N ASP A 141 9.80 10.48 22.96
CA ASP A 141 10.68 10.16 24.08
C ASP A 141 10.25 8.83 24.70
N TYR A 142 11.14 7.83 24.61
CA TYR A 142 10.90 6.50 25.15
C TYR A 142 10.87 6.49 26.68
N SER A 143 11.66 7.33 27.35
CA SER A 143 11.76 7.34 28.82
C SER A 143 10.48 7.82 29.49
N THR A 144 9.82 8.79 28.87
CA THR A 144 8.55 9.36 29.34
C THR A 144 7.33 8.77 28.64
N ASN A 145 7.53 7.91 27.64
CA ASN A 145 6.51 7.36 26.77
C ASN A 145 5.57 8.44 26.18
N SER A 146 6.14 9.53 25.68
CA SER A 146 5.35 10.68 25.22
C SER A 146 5.90 11.29 23.93
N CYS A 147 5.01 11.91 23.15
CA CYS A 147 5.43 12.75 22.04
C CYS A 147 5.77 14.16 22.56
N LYS A 148 6.64 14.87 21.85
CA LYS A 148 6.88 16.30 22.04
C LYS A 148 5.57 17.09 21.98
N PRO A 149 5.45 18.21 22.72
CA PRO A 149 4.25 19.02 22.71
C PRO A 149 3.82 19.41 21.29
N LYS A 150 2.52 19.23 20.99
CA LYS A 150 1.90 19.53 19.68
C LYS A 150 2.44 18.70 18.50
N ARG A 151 3.15 17.61 18.77
CA ARG A 151 3.61 16.64 17.75
C ARG A 151 2.87 15.32 17.89
N ALA A 152 2.85 14.55 16.81
CA ALA A 152 2.31 13.20 16.77
C ALA A 152 3.46 12.20 16.59
N CYS A 153 3.37 11.08 17.29
CA CYS A 153 4.33 9.99 17.20
C CYS A 153 3.68 8.60 17.13
N GLY A 154 2.35 8.58 16.97
CA GLY A 154 1.56 7.35 16.96
C GLY A 154 1.84 6.45 15.76
N HIS A 155 2.26 7.02 14.62
CA HIS A 155 2.63 6.19 13.47
C HIS A 155 3.96 5.50 13.73
N TYR A 156 4.95 6.22 14.30
CA TYR A 156 6.21 5.63 14.72
C TYR A 156 5.98 4.50 15.73
N THR A 157 5.27 4.76 16.83
CA THR A 157 5.07 3.75 17.88
C THR A 157 4.35 2.52 17.36
N GLN A 158 3.45 2.65 16.37
CA GLN A 158 2.82 1.49 15.71
C GLN A 158 3.79 0.72 14.82
N VAL A 159 4.65 1.39 14.04
CA VAL A 159 5.68 0.74 13.20
C VAL A 159 6.61 -0.12 14.08
N VAL A 160 6.99 0.40 15.24
CA VAL A 160 7.91 -0.27 16.19
C VAL A 160 7.19 -0.98 17.33
N TRP A 161 5.89 -1.28 17.21
CA TRP A 161 5.17 -1.99 18.26
C TRP A 161 5.60 -3.45 18.32
N ALA A 162 6.33 -3.87 19.36
CA ALA A 162 6.95 -5.19 19.47
C ALA A 162 5.96 -6.31 19.17
N LYS A 163 4.74 -6.23 19.74
CA LYS A 163 3.71 -7.27 19.61
C LYS A 163 2.97 -7.28 18.27
N SER A 164 3.06 -6.24 17.44
CA SER A 164 2.43 -6.22 16.12
C SER A 164 3.33 -6.94 15.12
N TYR A 165 3.08 -8.24 14.90
CA TYR A 165 3.91 -9.10 14.05
C TYR A 165 3.26 -9.44 12.70
N LYS A 166 2.05 -8.94 12.44
CA LYS A 166 1.36 -9.02 11.15
C LYS A 166 1.09 -7.63 10.61
N VAL A 167 1.33 -7.44 9.32
CA VAL A 167 1.05 -6.20 8.60
C VAL A 167 0.43 -6.49 7.24
N GLY A 168 -0.54 -5.69 6.84
CA GLY A 168 -1.10 -5.73 5.49
C GLY A 168 -1.44 -4.33 5.02
N CYS A 169 -0.96 -3.97 3.84
CA CYS A 169 -1.02 -2.61 3.33
C CYS A 169 -1.68 -2.52 1.95
N ALA A 170 -2.14 -1.33 1.60
CA ALA A 170 -2.70 -1.03 0.30
C ALA A 170 -2.61 0.46 -0.05
N VAL A 171 -2.41 0.76 -1.33
CA VAL A 171 -2.51 2.11 -1.88
C VAL A 171 -3.68 2.19 -2.88
N SER A 172 -4.41 3.30 -2.90
CA SER A 172 -5.49 3.56 -3.86
C SER A 172 -5.46 4.99 -4.38
N ASP A 173 -5.79 5.14 -5.67
CA ASP A 173 -5.99 6.43 -6.33
C ASP A 173 -7.30 7.09 -5.91
N CYS A 174 -7.21 8.40 -5.72
CA CYS A 174 -8.31 9.28 -5.37
C CYS A 174 -8.35 10.46 -6.35
N PRO A 175 -8.84 10.25 -7.59
CA PRO A 175 -8.81 11.26 -8.65
C PRO A 175 -9.69 12.47 -8.35
N LYS A 176 -10.76 12.27 -7.57
CA LYS A 176 -11.65 13.34 -7.09
C LYS A 176 -11.16 13.97 -5.78
N GLY A 177 -9.96 13.60 -5.36
CA GLY A 177 -9.31 14.04 -4.14
C GLY A 177 -9.65 13.27 -2.88
N ILE A 178 -8.95 13.63 -1.82
CA ILE A 178 -8.94 12.92 -0.54
C ILE A 178 -9.75 13.74 0.46
N LYS A 179 -10.91 13.24 0.85
CA LYS A 179 -11.78 13.93 1.82
C LYS A 179 -11.11 13.96 3.19
N SER A 180 -11.43 14.99 3.98
CA SER A 180 -10.87 15.21 5.33
C SER A 180 -9.35 15.45 5.40
N SER A 181 -8.67 15.61 4.26
CA SER A 181 -7.24 15.94 4.22
C SER A 181 -6.94 17.44 4.17
N GLY A 182 -7.94 18.27 3.86
CA GLY A 182 -7.76 19.69 3.53
C GLY A 182 -7.15 19.95 2.14
N PHE A 183 -6.64 18.92 1.46
CA PHE A 183 -6.09 19.00 0.12
C PHE A 183 -7.19 18.94 -0.95
N LYS A 184 -7.01 19.70 -2.04
CA LYS A 184 -7.89 19.74 -3.21
C LYS A 184 -7.12 19.21 -4.43
N GLY A 185 -7.75 18.30 -5.18
CA GLY A 185 -7.14 17.70 -6.37
C GLY A 185 -6.85 16.20 -6.19
N PRO A 186 -6.34 15.53 -7.22
CA PRO A 186 -6.09 14.10 -7.21
C PRO A 186 -4.96 13.73 -6.24
N GLY A 187 -5.06 12.56 -5.61
CA GLY A 187 -4.00 12.04 -4.75
C GLY A 187 -4.11 10.55 -4.52
N LEU A 188 -3.24 10.04 -3.66
CA LEU A 188 -3.10 8.64 -3.28
C LEU A 188 -3.34 8.50 -1.79
N VAL A 189 -4.07 7.46 -1.38
CA VAL A 189 -4.23 7.07 0.02
C VAL A 189 -3.56 5.72 0.23
N PHE A 190 -2.58 5.68 1.13
CA PHE A 190 -1.87 4.48 1.56
C PHE A 190 -2.26 4.14 3.00
N VAL A 191 -2.65 2.89 3.22
CA VAL A 191 -3.11 2.37 4.52
C VAL A 191 -2.31 1.12 4.83
N CYS A 192 -1.80 1.00 6.05
CA CYS A 192 -1.29 -0.25 6.60
C CYS A 192 -2.07 -0.60 7.86
N ASN A 193 -2.56 -1.84 7.93
CA ASN A 193 -3.19 -2.41 9.11
C ASN A 193 -2.20 -3.32 9.85
N TYR A 194 -2.24 -3.30 11.17
CA TYR A 194 -1.29 -3.99 12.05
C TYR A 194 -2.02 -4.93 13.01
N ALA A 195 -1.53 -6.15 13.15
CA ALA A 195 -2.11 -7.12 14.07
C ALA A 195 -1.07 -7.85 14.93
N PRO A 196 -1.40 -8.09 16.21
CA PRO A 196 -2.40 -7.35 17.01
C PRO A 196 -2.16 -5.83 17.00
N ALA A 197 -3.18 -5.03 17.31
CA ALA A 197 -3.02 -3.57 17.40
C ALA A 197 -1.92 -3.17 18.39
N GLY A 198 -1.26 -2.06 18.11
CA GLY A 198 -0.37 -1.38 19.04
C GLY A 198 -1.03 -0.18 19.73
N ASN A 199 -0.18 0.70 20.25
CA ASN A 199 -0.55 2.00 20.81
C ASN A 199 -1.58 1.93 21.95
N TYR A 200 -1.47 0.92 22.81
CA TYR A 200 -2.26 0.86 24.03
C TYR A 200 -1.87 2.01 24.97
N ILE A 201 -2.87 2.71 25.50
CA ILE A 201 -2.68 3.88 26.37
C ILE A 201 -1.79 3.49 27.56
N GLY A 202 -0.71 4.24 27.76
CA GLY A 202 0.24 4.05 28.86
C GLY A 202 1.27 2.93 28.65
N ALA A 203 1.16 2.12 27.60
CA ALA A 203 2.13 1.07 27.30
C ALA A 203 3.25 1.58 26.39
N LEU A 204 4.47 1.10 26.64
CA LEU A 204 5.61 1.32 25.76
C LEU A 204 5.48 0.48 24.47
N PRO A 205 6.05 0.93 23.34
CA PRO A 205 5.99 0.19 22.09
C PRO A 205 6.74 -1.13 22.13
N TYR A 206 7.78 -1.24 22.96
CA TYR A 206 8.59 -2.44 23.16
C TYR A 206 9.24 -2.41 24.54
N SER A 207 9.85 -3.52 24.96
CA SER A 207 10.65 -3.56 26.18
C SER A 207 12.12 -3.30 25.85
N SER A 208 12.77 -2.40 26.57
CA SER A 208 14.19 -2.12 26.38
C SER A 208 15.06 -3.22 26.99
N GLY A 209 16.17 -3.54 26.35
CA GLY A 209 17.12 -4.57 26.79
C GLY A 209 18.01 -5.03 25.65
N THR A 210 18.83 -6.06 25.87
CA THR A 210 19.66 -6.61 24.79
C THR A 210 18.76 -7.15 23.69
N SER A 211 19.07 -6.86 22.43
CA SER A 211 18.26 -7.36 21.31
C SER A 211 18.07 -8.86 21.39
N CYS A 212 16.82 -9.32 21.23
CA CYS A 212 16.42 -10.72 21.31
C CYS A 212 16.68 -11.44 22.65
N GLU A 213 16.91 -10.73 23.76
CA GLU A 213 17.12 -11.36 25.08
C GLU A 213 15.97 -12.31 25.47
N THR A 214 14.73 -12.04 25.02
CA THR A 214 13.57 -12.89 25.31
C THR A 214 13.34 -14.00 24.28
N CYS A 215 14.19 -14.15 23.27
CA CYS A 215 13.96 -15.03 22.11
C CYS A 215 15.25 -15.48 21.42
N ALA A 216 16.33 -15.74 22.17
CA ALA A 216 17.67 -16.00 21.65
C ALA A 216 17.70 -17.06 20.52
N ASP A 217 17.02 -18.19 20.71
CA ASP A 217 17.00 -19.29 19.74
C ASP A 217 16.25 -18.98 18.42
N ASN A 218 15.48 -17.88 18.39
CA ASN A 218 14.65 -17.48 17.28
C ASN A 218 14.94 -16.03 16.83
N CYS A 219 16.18 -15.58 17.03
CA CYS A 219 16.62 -14.24 16.68
C CYS A 219 17.23 -14.18 15.28
N ARG A 220 16.75 -13.25 14.46
CA ARG A 220 17.40 -12.87 13.21
C ARG A 220 17.32 -11.36 13.03
N ASP A 221 18.43 -10.73 12.68
CA ASP A 221 18.49 -9.28 12.42
C ASP A 221 17.93 -8.44 13.58
N LYS A 222 18.19 -8.86 14.82
CA LYS A 222 17.69 -8.27 16.09
C LYS A 222 16.18 -8.38 16.31
N LEU A 223 15.50 -9.27 15.58
CA LEU A 223 14.07 -9.50 15.67
C LEU A 223 13.77 -10.94 16.10
N CYS A 224 12.80 -11.08 17.01
CA CYS A 224 12.22 -12.36 17.41
C CYS A 224 11.33 -12.92 16.31
N SER A 225 11.52 -14.18 15.95
CA SER A 225 10.62 -14.87 15.02
C SER A 225 9.48 -15.54 15.79
N LYS A 226 8.24 -15.27 15.39
CA LYS A 226 7.11 -16.17 15.66
C LYS A 226 7.22 -17.34 14.69
N LEU A 227 8.13 -18.29 14.96
CA LEU A 227 8.20 -19.51 14.16
C LEU A 227 6.85 -20.20 14.18
N ASN A 228 6.28 -20.43 13.00
CA ASN A 228 5.33 -21.53 12.83
C ASN A 228 6.19 -22.80 12.71
N ILE A 229 6.35 -23.52 13.82
CA ILE A 229 6.95 -24.87 13.86
C ILE A 229 5.95 -25.88 13.22
N THR A 230 5.46 -25.56 12.02
CA THR A 230 4.67 -26.49 11.20
C THR A 230 5.42 -26.85 9.92
N LEU A 231 6.31 -26.00 9.42
CA LEU A 231 7.03 -26.29 8.17
C LEU A 231 8.27 -27.18 8.33
N PHE A 232 8.86 -27.26 9.52
CA PHE A 232 9.99 -28.19 9.76
C PHE A 232 9.54 -29.65 9.94
N SER A 233 8.30 -29.92 10.36
CA SER A 233 7.78 -31.29 10.39
C SER A 233 7.39 -31.80 9.00
N TYR A 234 6.95 -30.93 8.08
CA TYR A 234 6.69 -31.34 6.69
C TYR A 234 7.97 -31.55 5.88
N ALA A 235 9.04 -30.78 6.15
CA ALA A 235 10.32 -30.96 5.47
C ALA A 235 10.98 -32.31 5.82
N ILE A 236 10.80 -32.82 7.05
CA ILE A 236 11.33 -34.13 7.44
C ILE A 236 10.58 -35.27 6.73
N SER A 237 9.25 -35.16 6.57
CA SER A 237 8.47 -36.16 5.83
C SER A 237 8.82 -36.22 4.34
N CYS A 238 9.21 -35.11 3.72
CA CYS A 238 9.64 -35.12 2.31
C CYS A 238 11.02 -35.75 2.09
N VAL A 239 11.93 -35.69 3.08
CA VAL A 239 13.27 -36.29 2.96
C VAL A 239 13.19 -37.81 3.16
N GLU A 240 12.33 -38.29 4.06
CA GLU A 240 12.12 -39.74 4.27
C GLU A 240 11.34 -40.41 3.12
N ALA A 241 10.47 -39.68 2.41
CA ALA A 241 9.77 -40.22 1.24
C ALA A 241 10.72 -40.44 0.04
N PHE A 242 11.78 -39.63 -0.10
CA PHE A 242 12.72 -39.73 -1.22
C PHE A 242 13.77 -40.85 -1.07
N THR A 243 13.96 -41.39 0.13
CA THR A 243 14.90 -42.51 0.36
C THR A 243 14.27 -43.88 0.11
N PHE A 244 12.94 -44.00 0.12
CA PHE A 244 12.23 -45.26 -0.14
C PHE A 244 12.02 -45.58 -1.63
N GLU A 245 12.03 -44.59 -2.52
CA GLU A 245 11.82 -44.81 -3.98
C GLU A 245 13.07 -45.24 -4.75
N LYS A 246 14.20 -45.48 -4.06
CA LYS A 246 15.47 -45.94 -4.67
C LYS A 246 15.94 -47.32 -4.20
N ALA A 247 15.11 -48.02 -3.43
CA ALA A 247 15.39 -49.36 -2.96
C ALA A 247 14.23 -50.29 -3.32
N ASP A 248 14.04 -50.52 -4.62
CA ASP A 248 13.41 -51.72 -5.21
C ASP A 248 13.77 -51.80 -6.71
#